data_AF-W7SE58-F1
#
_entry.id   AF-W7SE58-F1
#
_cell.length_a   1.000
_cell.length_b   1.000
_cell.length_c   1.000
_cell.angle_alpha   90.00
_cell.angle_beta   90.00
_cell.angle_gamma   90.00
#
_symmetry.space_group_name_H-M   'P 1'
#
loop_
_entity.id
_entity.type
_entity.pdbx_description
1 polymer ?
#
loop_
_entity_poly.entity_id
_entity_poly.type
_entity_poly.pdbx_seq_one_letter_code
_entity_poly.pdbx_strand_id
1 'polypeptide(L)'
;MLPRLKSVLVLPDAGSVVIHRRALERVHLDDEDGAVAALLGLLREGRRAEPELADAMAANGFTVSERDVAAAVAQFDEWGLLERAGDDETLPPEVRRRHESNLRFYDVTASLDVSSADQHRAVAAARVLLLGAGGVGSGVLQSMVGLGVGHVTLVDFDVVETKNLARQFAYGLAAVGERKVDAAKAWADSYSPGTVVEPVHRRVDSAAAVRELAEGHDLVVCAVDSPDDIQLMVNEACFELGIPYVVGGLAYSTLCYWSVEPGRSPCRRCLHLHRGDEGPMRDALFERNPVNRATGPVVQLLAGFVTMEAMRYLRRTEPPVAAACYHVVELADGMTTERHAWQHHPDCELCR
;
A
#
# COMPACT_ATOMS: atom_id res chain seq x y z
N MET A 1 17.48 -17.28 -14.93
CA MET A 1 17.08 -15.96 -14.39
C MET A 1 18.27 -15.04 -14.56
N LEU A 2 18.07 -13.77 -14.93
CA LEU A 2 19.14 -12.78 -15.10
C LEU A 2 19.06 -11.74 -13.97
N PRO A 3 19.92 -11.79 -12.95
CA PRO A 3 19.94 -10.77 -11.90
C PRO A 3 20.43 -9.43 -12.48
N ARG A 4 19.79 -8.35 -12.04
CA ARG A 4 20.19 -6.96 -12.34
C ARG A 4 20.30 -6.16 -11.06
N LEU A 5 21.38 -5.39 -10.93
CA LEU A 5 21.51 -4.42 -9.85
C LEU A 5 20.52 -3.27 -10.10
N LYS A 6 19.65 -3.02 -9.12
CA LYS A 6 18.68 -1.92 -9.12
C LYS A 6 19.36 -0.57 -9.31
N SER A 7 18.61 0.49 -9.51
CA SER A 7 19.14 1.86 -9.64
C SER A 7 19.60 2.49 -8.31
N VAL A 8 20.38 1.73 -7.53
CA VAL A 8 21.01 2.16 -6.28
C VAL A 8 22.34 2.87 -6.52
N LEU A 9 22.64 3.85 -5.66
CA LEU A 9 23.91 4.57 -5.67
C LEU A 9 25.00 3.69 -5.06
N VAL A 10 26.07 3.48 -5.82
CA VAL A 10 27.27 2.73 -5.40
C VAL A 10 28.46 3.68 -5.52
N LEU A 11 29.14 3.93 -4.41
CA LEU A 11 30.28 4.84 -4.33
C LEU A 11 31.53 4.06 -3.91
N PRO A 12 32.67 4.23 -4.59
CA PRO A 12 33.94 3.70 -4.12
C PRO A 12 34.43 4.49 -2.90
N ASP A 13 35.04 3.81 -1.93
CA ASP A 13 35.62 4.41 -0.73
C ASP A 13 36.90 3.65 -0.30
N ALA A 14 38.07 4.12 -0.76
CA ALA A 14 39.41 3.69 -0.34
C ALA A 14 39.57 2.20 0.09
N GLY A 15 39.36 1.25 -0.83
CA GLY A 15 39.44 -0.19 -0.56
C GLY A 15 38.12 -0.81 -0.08
N SER A 16 37.02 -0.07 -0.17
CA SER A 16 35.66 -0.51 0.12
C SER A 16 34.66 0.07 -0.89
N VAL A 17 33.44 -0.45 -0.86
CA VAL A 17 32.30 0.03 -1.63
C VAL A 17 31.17 0.38 -0.68
N VAL A 18 30.59 1.57 -0.87
CA VAL A 18 29.43 2.06 -0.13
C VAL A 18 28.19 1.98 -1.03
N ILE A 19 27.22 1.18 -0.61
CA ILE A 19 25.95 1.00 -1.32
C ILE A 19 24.84 1.70 -0.54
N HIS A 20 24.17 2.66 -1.18
CA HIS A 20 23.00 3.32 -0.63
C HIS A 20 21.74 2.53 -0.99
N ARG A 21 21.35 1.59 -0.10
CA ARG A 21 20.14 0.77 -0.24
C ARG A 21 18.87 1.63 -0.22
N ARG A 22 18.85 2.61 0.68
CA ARG A 22 17.80 3.61 0.85
C ARG A 22 18.45 4.95 1.19
N ALA A 23 17.68 6.04 1.13
CA ALA A 23 18.21 7.39 1.38
C ALA A 23 18.99 7.52 2.70
N LEU A 24 18.57 6.79 3.74
CA LEU A 24 19.18 6.81 5.08
C LEU A 24 19.90 5.51 5.46
N GLU A 25 19.99 4.54 4.55
CA GLU A 25 20.56 3.22 4.83
C GLU A 25 21.73 2.93 3.89
N ARG A 26 22.89 2.62 4.48
CA ARG A 26 24.15 2.38 3.77
C ARG A 26 24.72 1.02 4.18
N VAL A 27 25.25 0.30 3.21
CA VAL A 27 26.05 -0.90 3.42
C VAL A 27 27.47 -0.60 2.99
N HIS A 28 28.42 -0.91 3.88
CA HIS A 28 29.84 -0.79 3.63
C HIS A 28 30.39 -2.20 3.41
N LEU A 29 31.06 -2.42 2.29
CA LEU A 29 31.67 -3.70 1.94
C LEU A 29 33.15 -3.48 1.70
N ASP A 30 33.99 -4.24 2.39
CA ASP A 30 35.41 -4.30 2.07
C ASP A 30 35.58 -4.83 0.64
N ASP A 31 36.44 -4.16 -0.13
CA ASP A 31 36.66 -4.43 -1.56
C ASP A 31 38.10 -4.10 -1.93
N GLU A 32 39.06 -4.61 -1.15
CA GLU A 32 40.49 -4.29 -1.30
C GLU A 32 41.04 -4.71 -2.67
N ASP A 33 40.52 -5.80 -3.24
CA ASP A 33 40.91 -6.32 -4.55
C ASP A 33 40.03 -5.80 -5.70
N GLY A 34 38.90 -5.15 -5.40
CA GLY A 34 37.96 -4.60 -6.38
C GLY A 34 36.94 -5.61 -6.94
N ALA A 35 36.88 -6.83 -6.38
CA ALA A 35 36.00 -7.88 -6.88
C ALA A 35 34.51 -7.54 -6.72
N VAL A 36 34.12 -6.89 -5.61
CA VAL A 36 32.74 -6.50 -5.34
C VAL A 36 32.30 -5.42 -6.33
N ALA A 37 33.09 -4.37 -6.52
CA ALA A 37 32.80 -3.32 -7.51
C ALA A 37 32.68 -3.89 -8.94
N ALA A 38 33.54 -4.82 -9.32
CA ALA A 38 33.49 -5.49 -10.61
C ALA A 38 32.19 -6.30 -10.78
N LEU A 39 31.81 -7.10 -9.78
CA LEU A 39 30.58 -7.89 -9.81
C LEU A 39 29.33 -6.99 -9.87
N LEU A 40 29.28 -5.93 -9.07
CA LEU A 40 28.19 -4.94 -9.09
C LEU A 40 28.09 -4.25 -10.47
N GLY A 41 29.23 -3.98 -11.12
CA GLY A 41 29.29 -3.48 -12.49
C GLY A 41 28.66 -4.43 -13.50
N LEU A 42 29.02 -5.72 -13.45
CA LEU A 42 28.45 -6.75 -14.31
C LEU A 42 26.94 -6.95 -14.07
N LEU A 43 26.50 -6.92 -12.80
CA LEU A 43 25.09 -7.00 -12.42
C LEU A 43 24.31 -5.77 -12.90
N ARG A 44 24.92 -4.58 -12.96
CA ARG A 44 24.24 -3.37 -13.50
C ARG A 44 23.84 -3.54 -14.95
N GLU A 45 24.60 -4.32 -15.72
CA GLU A 45 24.28 -4.58 -17.12
C GLU A 45 23.02 -5.46 -17.27
N GLY A 46 22.74 -6.34 -16.30
CA GLY A 46 21.55 -7.20 -16.30
C GLY A 46 21.47 -8.19 -17.48
N ARG A 47 22.62 -8.68 -17.96
CA ARG A 47 22.71 -9.52 -19.18
C ARG A 47 23.24 -10.93 -18.96
N ARG A 48 23.57 -11.31 -17.72
CA ARG A 48 24.29 -12.56 -17.40
C ARG A 48 23.61 -13.32 -16.27
N ALA A 49 23.54 -14.63 -16.39
CA ALA A 49 23.21 -15.55 -15.29
C ALA A 49 24.44 -15.77 -14.39
N GLU A 50 24.24 -16.39 -13.22
CA GLU A 50 25.32 -16.61 -12.23
C GLU A 50 26.58 -17.30 -12.79
N PRO A 51 26.49 -18.37 -13.60
CA PRO A 51 27.70 -18.98 -14.19
C PRO A 51 28.43 -18.03 -15.14
N GLU A 52 27.68 -17.28 -15.95
CA GLU A 52 28.23 -16.30 -16.90
C GLU A 52 28.85 -15.08 -16.18
N LEU A 53 28.36 -14.74 -14.98
CA LEU A 53 28.96 -13.73 -14.11
C LEU A 53 30.31 -14.23 -13.58
N ALA A 54 30.42 -15.49 -13.17
CA ALA A 54 31.69 -16.08 -12.74
C ALA A 54 32.73 -16.11 -13.87
N ASP A 55 32.32 -16.51 -15.08
CA ASP A 55 33.16 -16.47 -16.27
C ASP A 55 33.65 -15.04 -16.57
N ALA A 56 32.76 -14.05 -16.47
CA ALA A 56 33.11 -12.64 -16.68
C ALA A 56 34.03 -12.09 -15.60
N MET A 57 33.87 -12.50 -14.34
CA MET A 57 34.77 -12.14 -13.24
C MET A 57 36.17 -12.74 -13.48
N ALA A 58 36.25 -14.00 -13.88
CA ALA A 58 37.51 -14.65 -14.23
C ALA A 58 38.21 -13.96 -15.42
N ALA A 59 37.44 -13.58 -16.45
CA ALA A 59 37.95 -12.83 -17.59
C ALA A 59 38.50 -11.43 -17.21
N ASN A 60 37.97 -10.83 -16.14
CA ASN A 60 38.47 -9.57 -15.57
C ASN A 60 39.63 -9.76 -14.59
N GLY A 61 40.15 -10.98 -14.43
CA GLY A 61 41.33 -11.28 -13.61
C GLY A 61 41.05 -11.61 -12.15
N PHE A 62 39.77 -11.79 -11.76
CA PHE A 62 39.39 -12.17 -10.41
C PHE A 62 39.36 -13.70 -10.25
N THR A 63 39.87 -14.20 -9.14
CA THR A 63 39.81 -15.64 -8.81
C THR A 63 38.60 -15.91 -7.92
N VAL A 64 37.43 -16.07 -8.53
CA VAL A 64 36.17 -16.38 -7.83
C VAL A 64 35.54 -17.64 -8.41
N SER A 65 34.96 -18.49 -7.56
CA SER A 65 34.20 -19.64 -8.03
C SER A 65 32.75 -19.25 -8.36
N GLU A 66 32.05 -20.08 -9.15
CA GLU A 66 30.61 -19.93 -9.37
C GLU A 66 29.82 -19.90 -8.05
N ARG A 67 30.27 -20.67 -7.06
CA ARG A 67 29.65 -20.71 -5.73
C ARG A 67 29.81 -19.39 -4.99
N ASP A 68 30.96 -18.72 -5.12
CA ASP A 68 31.22 -17.42 -4.49
C ASP A 68 30.32 -16.34 -5.11
N VAL A 69 30.20 -16.37 -6.45
CA VAL A 69 29.29 -15.46 -7.18
C VAL A 69 27.84 -15.70 -6.80
N ALA A 70 27.38 -16.96 -6.76
CA ALA A 70 26.02 -17.30 -6.35
C ALA A 70 25.72 -16.85 -4.90
N ALA A 71 26.68 -17.03 -3.98
CA ALA A 71 26.55 -16.57 -2.60
C ALA A 71 26.45 -15.03 -2.51
N ALA A 72 27.26 -14.31 -3.28
CA ALA A 72 27.20 -12.85 -3.35
C ALA A 72 25.87 -12.35 -3.95
N VAL A 73 25.39 -12.98 -5.03
CA VAL A 73 24.10 -12.66 -5.64
C VAL A 73 22.95 -12.88 -4.65
N ALA A 74 22.93 -14.01 -3.94
CA ALA A 74 21.92 -14.29 -2.93
C ALA A 74 21.93 -13.25 -1.79
N GLN A 75 23.12 -12.86 -1.31
CA GLN A 75 23.26 -11.84 -0.28
C GLN A 75 22.80 -10.46 -0.77
N PHE A 76 23.12 -10.08 -2.00
CA PHE A 76 22.66 -8.82 -2.57
C PHE A 76 21.13 -8.81 -2.78
N ASP A 77 20.52 -9.94 -3.15
CA ASP A 77 19.06 -10.05 -3.23
C ASP A 77 18.39 -9.98 -1.85
N GLU A 78 18.97 -10.61 -0.81
CA GLU A 78 18.51 -10.46 0.58
C GLU A 78 18.60 -9.00 1.05
N TRP A 79 19.62 -8.27 0.58
CA TRP A 79 19.71 -6.83 0.79
C TRP A 79 18.77 -6.01 -0.10
N GLY A 80 17.94 -6.64 -0.91
CA GLY A 80 16.99 -5.97 -1.80
C GLY A 80 17.68 -5.09 -2.83
N LEU A 81 18.92 -5.42 -3.22
CA LEU A 81 19.69 -4.70 -4.23
C LEU A 81 19.42 -5.18 -5.65
N LEU A 82 18.83 -6.37 -5.80
CA LEU A 82 18.67 -7.03 -7.09
C LEU A 82 17.21 -7.12 -7.54
N GLU A 83 17.02 -7.09 -8.85
CA GLU A 83 15.77 -7.32 -9.55
C GLU A 83 16.01 -8.24 -10.75
N ARG A 84 14.95 -8.76 -11.37
CA ARG A 84 15.06 -9.54 -12.61
C ARG A 84 15.17 -8.64 -13.83
N ALA A 85 16.21 -8.83 -14.63
CA ALA A 85 16.38 -8.09 -15.88
C ALA A 85 15.32 -8.48 -16.92
N GLY A 86 14.73 -7.50 -17.60
CA GLY A 86 13.78 -7.75 -18.70
C GLY A 86 12.33 -8.01 -18.25
N ASP A 87 12.07 -8.06 -16.94
CA ASP A 87 10.76 -8.41 -16.41
C ASP A 87 9.70 -7.33 -16.67
N ASP A 88 10.05 -6.06 -16.52
CA ASP A 88 9.12 -4.97 -16.84
C ASP A 88 8.70 -5.06 -18.31
N GLU A 89 9.61 -5.46 -19.20
CA GLU A 89 9.40 -5.57 -20.64
C GLU A 89 8.34 -6.61 -21.03
N THR A 90 7.99 -7.51 -20.10
CA THR A 90 6.90 -8.48 -20.26
C THR A 90 5.51 -7.85 -20.11
N LEU A 91 5.42 -6.62 -19.58
CA LEU A 91 4.18 -5.83 -19.58
C LEU A 91 3.97 -5.13 -20.94
N PRO A 92 2.72 -4.93 -21.37
CA PRO A 92 2.42 -4.17 -22.57
C PRO A 92 3.02 -2.75 -22.53
N PRO A 93 3.56 -2.21 -23.64
CA PRO A 93 4.27 -0.93 -23.64
C PRO A 93 3.45 0.26 -23.09
N GLU A 94 2.14 0.28 -23.35
CA GLU A 94 1.21 1.29 -22.84
C GLU A 94 1.05 1.22 -21.32
N VAL A 95 1.01 0.02 -20.75
CA VAL A 95 0.96 -0.21 -19.29
C VAL A 95 2.26 0.29 -18.66
N ARG A 96 3.41 -0.05 -19.24
CA ARG A 96 4.72 0.40 -18.75
C ARG A 96 4.84 1.92 -18.74
N ARG A 97 4.44 2.58 -19.83
CA ARG A 97 4.48 4.06 -19.91
C ARG A 97 3.52 4.70 -18.93
N ARG A 98 2.31 4.17 -18.78
CA ARG A 98 1.29 4.71 -17.88
C ARG A 98 1.69 4.60 -16.41
N HIS A 99 2.31 3.48 -16.04
CA HIS A 99 2.65 3.10 -14.68
C HIS A 99 4.15 3.15 -14.39
N GLU A 100 4.92 3.91 -15.19
CA GLU A 100 6.38 3.98 -15.07
C GLU A 100 6.81 4.30 -13.62
N SER A 101 6.24 5.35 -13.02
CA SER A 101 6.55 5.72 -11.64
C SER A 101 6.16 4.64 -10.62
N ASN A 102 5.06 3.91 -10.86
CA ASN A 102 4.63 2.82 -9.97
C ASN A 102 5.63 1.66 -10.06
N LEU A 103 6.04 1.26 -11.25
CA LEU A 103 7.04 0.20 -11.46
C LEU A 103 8.39 0.56 -10.82
N ARG A 104 8.81 1.84 -10.93
CA ARG A 104 10.01 2.34 -10.24
C ARG A 104 9.86 2.40 -8.73
N PHE A 105 8.65 2.63 -8.21
CA PHE A 105 8.42 2.52 -6.77
C PHE A 105 8.41 1.07 -6.30
N TYR A 106 7.86 0.14 -7.09
CA TYR A 106 7.81 -1.28 -6.77
C TYR A 106 9.20 -1.93 -6.66
N ASP A 107 10.19 -1.31 -7.29
CA ASP A 107 11.60 -1.64 -7.15
C ASP A 107 12.07 -1.67 -5.68
N VAL A 108 11.50 -0.83 -4.81
CA VAL A 108 11.83 -0.79 -3.36
C VAL A 108 11.63 -2.15 -2.69
N THR A 109 10.68 -2.95 -3.18
CA THR A 109 10.30 -4.27 -2.62
C THR A 109 10.44 -5.41 -3.63
N ALA A 110 10.96 -5.14 -4.83
CA ALA A 110 11.25 -6.20 -5.80
C ALA A 110 12.43 -7.06 -5.32
N SER A 111 12.47 -8.30 -5.78
CA SER A 111 13.58 -9.23 -5.58
C SER A 111 13.72 -10.11 -6.82
N LEU A 112 14.63 -11.08 -6.75
CA LEU A 112 14.73 -12.13 -7.76
C LEU A 112 13.50 -13.07 -7.77
N ASP A 113 12.76 -13.16 -6.66
CA ASP A 113 11.53 -13.96 -6.57
C ASP A 113 10.31 -13.21 -7.13
N VAL A 114 10.17 -11.91 -6.81
CA VAL A 114 9.00 -11.11 -7.18
C VAL A 114 9.46 -9.78 -7.80
N SER A 115 9.19 -9.59 -9.08
CA SER A 115 9.56 -8.35 -9.78
C SER A 115 8.52 -7.23 -9.64
N SER A 116 8.90 -6.02 -10.06
CA SER A 116 7.96 -4.90 -10.18
C SER A 116 6.80 -5.20 -11.13
N ALA A 117 7.05 -5.95 -12.21
CA ALA A 117 6.01 -6.40 -13.13
C ALA A 117 5.00 -7.35 -12.46
N ASP A 118 5.48 -8.29 -11.63
CA ASP A 118 4.60 -9.20 -10.88
C ASP A 118 3.75 -8.47 -9.85
N GLN A 119 4.36 -7.52 -9.14
CA GLN A 119 3.65 -6.64 -8.22
C GLN A 119 2.55 -5.84 -8.92
N HIS A 120 2.84 -5.29 -10.11
CA HIS A 120 1.84 -4.58 -10.89
C HIS A 120 0.71 -5.51 -11.35
N ARG A 121 1.01 -6.73 -11.79
CA ARG A 121 -0.02 -7.72 -12.14
C ARG A 121 -0.92 -8.07 -10.97
N ALA A 122 -0.35 -8.22 -9.77
CA ALA A 122 -1.13 -8.47 -8.56
C ALA A 122 -2.11 -7.32 -8.28
N VAL A 123 -1.65 -6.07 -8.38
CA VAL A 123 -2.51 -4.88 -8.26
C VAL A 123 -3.58 -4.84 -9.35
N ALA A 124 -3.20 -5.09 -10.61
CA ALA A 124 -4.10 -5.08 -11.75
C ALA A 124 -5.13 -6.22 -11.75
N ALA A 125 -4.86 -7.32 -11.05
CA ALA A 125 -5.81 -8.42 -10.84
C ALA A 125 -6.74 -8.19 -9.64
N ALA A 126 -6.41 -7.25 -8.76
CA ALA A 126 -7.11 -7.08 -7.49
C ALA A 126 -8.50 -6.47 -7.64
N ARG A 127 -9.39 -6.91 -6.74
CA ARG A 127 -10.74 -6.39 -6.54
C ARG A 127 -10.85 -5.74 -5.16
N VAL A 128 -11.12 -4.44 -5.12
CA VAL A 128 -11.22 -3.67 -3.87
C VAL A 128 -12.65 -3.22 -3.64
N LEU A 129 -13.20 -3.50 -2.46
CA LEU A 129 -14.44 -2.87 -2.00
C LEU A 129 -14.09 -1.56 -1.31
N LEU A 130 -14.53 -0.44 -1.85
CA LEU A 130 -14.37 0.90 -1.27
C LEU A 130 -15.70 1.38 -0.68
N LEU A 131 -15.79 1.35 0.64
CA LEU A 131 -16.95 1.85 1.38
C LEU A 131 -16.77 3.35 1.62
N GLY A 132 -17.62 4.16 0.99
CA GLY A 132 -17.64 5.61 1.08
C GLY A 132 -16.90 6.28 -0.08
N ALA A 133 -17.56 7.24 -0.70
CA ALA A 133 -17.06 8.12 -1.75
C ALA A 133 -16.93 9.58 -1.25
N GLY A 134 -16.80 9.75 0.07
CA GLY A 134 -16.57 11.04 0.73
C GLY A 134 -15.15 11.57 0.53
N GLY A 135 -14.66 12.38 1.47
CA GLY A 135 -13.30 12.96 1.40
C GLY A 135 -12.23 11.90 1.17
N VAL A 136 -12.00 11.06 2.19
CA VAL A 136 -10.99 10.00 2.15
C VAL A 136 -11.26 9.03 1.00
N GLY A 137 -12.50 8.56 0.86
CA GLY A 137 -12.90 7.61 -0.18
C GLY A 137 -12.60 8.08 -1.59
N SER A 138 -12.95 9.33 -1.93
CA SER A 138 -12.63 9.89 -3.25
C SER A 138 -11.13 9.98 -3.51
N GLY A 139 -10.31 10.32 -2.51
CA GLY A 139 -8.84 10.33 -2.63
C GLY A 139 -8.23 8.93 -2.74
N VAL A 140 -8.81 7.95 -2.03
CA VAL A 140 -8.42 6.54 -2.18
C VAL A 140 -8.74 6.06 -3.58
N LEU A 141 -9.94 6.33 -4.09
CA LEU A 141 -10.32 5.97 -5.46
C LEU A 141 -9.35 6.56 -6.49
N GLN A 142 -8.97 7.84 -6.33
CA GLN A 142 -7.98 8.47 -7.21
C GLN A 142 -6.66 7.70 -7.24
N SER A 143 -6.18 7.31 -6.06
CA SER A 143 -4.95 6.55 -5.92
C SER A 143 -5.09 5.14 -6.51
N MET A 144 -6.21 4.44 -6.29
CA MET A 144 -6.44 3.10 -6.85
C MET A 144 -6.47 3.11 -8.39
N VAL A 145 -7.12 4.10 -8.99
CA VAL A 145 -7.13 4.27 -10.46
C VAL A 145 -5.73 4.62 -10.97
N GLY A 146 -4.96 5.45 -10.25
CA GLY A 146 -3.57 5.77 -10.59
C GLY A 146 -2.62 4.57 -10.46
N LEU A 147 -2.86 3.70 -9.48
CA LEU A 147 -2.12 2.45 -9.28
C LEU A 147 -2.44 1.40 -10.37
N GLY A 148 -3.61 1.50 -10.98
CA GLY A 148 -4.11 0.53 -11.96
C GLY A 148 -4.72 -0.69 -11.29
N VAL A 149 -5.43 -0.52 -10.16
CA VAL A 149 -6.23 -1.60 -9.55
C VAL A 149 -7.26 -2.09 -10.56
N GLY A 150 -7.40 -3.41 -10.73
CA GLY A 150 -8.29 -3.97 -11.76
C GLY A 150 -9.75 -3.59 -11.57
N HIS A 151 -10.26 -3.71 -10.34
CA HIS A 151 -11.66 -3.48 -10.03
C HIS A 151 -11.85 -2.76 -8.70
N VAL A 152 -12.72 -1.76 -8.67
CA VAL A 152 -13.16 -1.07 -7.45
C VAL A 152 -14.68 -1.04 -7.39
N THR A 153 -15.25 -1.75 -6.43
CA THR A 153 -16.67 -1.62 -6.09
C THR A 153 -16.81 -0.44 -5.15
N LEU A 154 -17.43 0.65 -5.62
CA LEU A 154 -17.56 1.90 -4.87
C LEU A 154 -18.97 2.02 -4.29
N VAL A 155 -19.08 2.07 -2.97
CA VAL A 155 -20.37 2.10 -2.26
C VAL A 155 -20.55 3.44 -1.58
N ASP A 156 -21.57 4.20 -1.96
CA ASP A 156 -22.00 5.44 -1.28
C ASP A 156 -23.46 5.73 -1.63
N PHE A 157 -24.20 6.40 -0.75
CA PHE A 157 -25.61 6.72 -0.94
C PHE A 157 -25.89 8.22 -1.12
N ASP A 158 -24.88 9.07 -0.93
CA ASP A 158 -25.01 10.52 -1.03
C ASP A 158 -24.98 11.01 -2.48
N VAL A 159 -25.36 12.28 -2.64
CA VAL A 159 -25.16 13.07 -3.86
C VAL A 159 -24.00 14.05 -3.67
N VAL A 160 -23.45 14.53 -4.77
CA VAL A 160 -22.41 15.58 -4.76
C VAL A 160 -23.05 16.92 -4.40
N GLU A 161 -22.51 17.59 -3.40
CA GLU A 161 -22.87 18.94 -2.97
C GLU A 161 -21.69 19.91 -3.18
N THR A 162 -21.98 21.21 -3.36
CA THR A 162 -20.94 22.24 -3.54
C THR A 162 -19.88 22.23 -2.42
N LYS A 163 -20.28 21.95 -1.18
CA LYS A 163 -19.36 21.87 -0.02
C LYS A 163 -18.36 20.70 -0.12
N ASN A 164 -18.61 19.71 -0.97
CA ASN A 164 -17.73 18.57 -1.17
C ASN A 164 -16.49 18.96 -1.99
N LEU A 165 -16.61 19.95 -2.88
CA LEU A 165 -15.55 20.37 -3.79
C LEU A 165 -14.32 20.95 -3.07
N ALA A 166 -14.44 21.32 -1.79
CA ALA A 166 -13.31 21.74 -0.96
C ALA A 166 -12.29 20.60 -0.67
N ARG A 167 -12.67 19.33 -0.89
CA ARG A 167 -11.83 18.17 -0.51
C ARG A 167 -12.05 16.88 -1.31
N GLN A 168 -13.08 16.79 -2.14
CA GLN A 168 -13.42 15.59 -2.92
C GLN A 168 -13.12 15.84 -4.40
N PHE A 169 -11.87 15.58 -4.80
CA PHE A 169 -11.35 15.98 -6.11
C PHE A 169 -11.75 15.04 -7.26
N ALA A 170 -12.47 13.95 -6.98
CA ALA A 170 -13.10 13.12 -8.00
C ALA A 170 -14.35 13.78 -8.61
N TYR A 171 -14.82 14.90 -8.04
CA TYR A 171 -16.03 15.59 -8.49
C TYR A 171 -15.72 16.99 -9.00
N GLY A 172 -16.39 17.38 -10.09
CA GLY A 172 -16.39 18.75 -10.60
C GLY A 172 -17.72 19.47 -10.33
N LEU A 173 -17.78 20.77 -10.65
CA LEU A 173 -19.02 21.57 -10.54
C LEU A 173 -20.20 20.98 -11.32
N ALA A 174 -19.93 20.36 -12.48
CA ALA A 174 -20.95 19.75 -13.31
C ALA A 174 -21.62 18.53 -12.64
N ALA A 175 -20.96 17.89 -11.68
CA ALA A 175 -21.49 16.71 -10.99
C ALA A 175 -22.40 17.06 -9.80
N VAL A 176 -22.55 18.35 -9.44
CA VAL A 176 -23.39 18.74 -8.29
C VAL A 176 -24.84 18.29 -8.51
N GLY A 177 -25.38 17.55 -7.54
CA GLY A 177 -26.70 16.92 -7.61
C GLY A 177 -26.70 15.49 -8.14
N GLU A 178 -25.61 15.02 -8.75
CA GLU A 178 -25.45 13.63 -9.16
C GLU A 178 -25.11 12.72 -7.97
N ARG A 179 -25.41 11.43 -8.07
CA ARG A 179 -24.97 10.44 -7.07
C ARG A 179 -23.45 10.38 -7.09
N LYS A 180 -22.84 10.38 -5.90
CA LYS A 180 -21.37 10.36 -5.78
C LYS A 180 -20.74 9.18 -6.50
N VAL A 181 -21.35 8.00 -6.40
CA VAL A 181 -20.85 6.77 -7.05
C VAL A 181 -20.84 6.89 -8.58
N ASP A 182 -21.85 7.51 -9.17
CA ASP A 182 -21.97 7.68 -10.62
C ASP A 182 -20.97 8.73 -11.12
N ALA A 183 -20.87 9.87 -10.40
CA ALA A 183 -19.88 10.92 -10.71
C ALA A 183 -18.44 10.41 -10.58
N ALA A 184 -18.16 9.60 -9.55
CA ALA A 184 -16.85 8.98 -9.34
C ALA A 184 -16.50 7.97 -10.44
N LYS A 185 -17.48 7.16 -10.88
CA LYS A 185 -17.30 6.27 -12.03
C LYS A 185 -16.99 7.07 -13.30
N ALA A 186 -17.78 8.11 -13.59
CA ALA A 186 -17.57 8.94 -14.78
C ALA A 186 -16.18 9.60 -14.78
N TRP A 187 -15.73 10.07 -13.61
CA TRP A 187 -14.37 10.57 -13.43
C TRP A 187 -13.32 9.49 -13.74
N ALA A 188 -13.44 8.30 -13.15
CA ALA A 188 -12.48 7.22 -13.36
C ALA A 188 -12.40 6.79 -14.83
N ASP A 189 -13.55 6.59 -15.49
CA ASP A 189 -13.66 6.23 -16.91
C ASP A 189 -12.98 7.30 -17.80
N SER A 190 -13.10 8.59 -17.44
CA SER A 190 -12.44 9.69 -18.16
C SER A 190 -10.95 9.82 -17.86
N TYR A 191 -10.51 9.42 -16.67
CA TYR A 191 -9.13 9.60 -16.20
C TYR A 191 -8.21 8.48 -16.72
N SER A 192 -8.61 7.21 -16.62
CA SER A 192 -7.81 6.09 -17.12
C SER A 192 -8.64 4.81 -17.28
N PRO A 193 -8.56 4.09 -18.42
CA PRO A 193 -9.37 2.90 -18.68
C PRO A 193 -8.91 1.63 -17.92
N GLY A 194 -7.82 1.70 -17.14
CA GLY A 194 -7.19 0.53 -16.51
C GLY A 194 -7.92 -0.01 -15.28
N THR A 195 -8.86 0.74 -14.71
CA THR A 195 -9.61 0.36 -13.51
C THR A 195 -11.10 0.37 -13.78
N VAL A 196 -11.75 -0.78 -13.56
CA VAL A 196 -13.21 -0.87 -13.62
C VAL A 196 -13.79 -0.39 -12.30
N VAL A 197 -14.54 0.72 -12.33
CA VAL A 197 -15.31 1.20 -11.17
C VAL A 197 -16.76 0.75 -11.30
N GLU A 198 -17.19 -0.10 -10.37
CA GLU A 198 -18.58 -0.55 -10.21
C GLU A 198 -19.29 0.31 -9.16
N PRO A 199 -20.27 1.15 -9.56
CA PRO A 199 -20.94 2.06 -8.64
C PRO A 199 -22.12 1.36 -7.96
N VAL A 200 -22.17 1.41 -6.63
CA VAL A 200 -23.26 0.85 -5.84
C VAL A 200 -23.88 1.95 -4.99
N HIS A 201 -25.05 2.43 -5.42
CA HIS A 201 -25.81 3.45 -4.69
C HIS A 201 -26.57 2.83 -3.52
N ARG A 202 -25.87 2.56 -2.41
CA ARG A 202 -26.42 1.87 -1.22
C ARG A 202 -25.83 2.43 0.06
N ARG A 203 -26.67 2.52 1.09
CA ARG A 203 -26.21 2.76 2.46
C ARG A 203 -25.87 1.43 3.12
N VAL A 204 -24.74 1.37 3.81
CA VAL A 204 -24.32 0.21 4.59
C VAL A 204 -24.71 0.43 6.05
N ASP A 205 -25.46 -0.51 6.61
CA ASP A 205 -26.07 -0.41 7.95
C ASP A 205 -26.00 -1.72 8.76
N SER A 206 -25.31 -2.74 8.23
CA SER A 206 -25.17 -4.04 8.89
C SER A 206 -23.94 -4.80 8.39
N ALA A 207 -23.40 -5.70 9.22
CA ALA A 207 -22.34 -6.61 8.83
C ALA A 207 -22.75 -7.50 7.65
N ALA A 208 -24.01 -7.95 7.60
CA ALA A 208 -24.53 -8.76 6.50
C ALA A 208 -24.48 -8.01 5.15
N ALA A 209 -24.81 -6.71 5.13
CA ALA A 209 -24.70 -5.89 3.93
C ALA A 209 -23.23 -5.70 3.50
N VAL A 210 -22.30 -5.48 4.46
CA VAL A 210 -20.86 -5.44 4.13
C VAL A 210 -20.40 -6.76 3.55
N ARG A 211 -20.80 -7.89 4.15
CA ARG A 211 -20.41 -9.23 3.70
C ARG A 211 -20.86 -9.52 2.28
N GLU A 212 -22.12 -9.22 1.97
CA GLU A 212 -22.69 -9.34 0.62
C GLU A 212 -21.87 -8.54 -0.41
N LEU A 213 -21.47 -7.32 -0.06
CA LEU A 213 -20.68 -6.45 -0.94
C LEU A 213 -19.21 -6.88 -1.04
N ALA A 214 -18.65 -7.46 0.01
CA ALA A 214 -17.24 -7.82 0.10
C ALA A 214 -16.92 -9.19 -0.50
N GLU A 215 -17.92 -10.04 -0.73
CA GLU A 215 -17.72 -11.36 -1.34
C GLU A 215 -16.97 -11.23 -2.69
N GLY A 216 -15.93 -12.05 -2.87
CA GLY A 216 -15.08 -12.03 -4.07
C GLY A 216 -14.14 -10.83 -4.20
N HIS A 217 -13.90 -10.06 -3.13
CA HIS A 217 -12.90 -8.99 -3.10
C HIS A 217 -11.63 -9.44 -2.35
N ASP A 218 -10.50 -8.83 -2.71
CA ASP A 218 -9.20 -9.09 -2.08
C ASP A 218 -8.93 -8.19 -0.87
N LEU A 219 -9.60 -7.04 -0.81
CA LEU A 219 -9.41 -6.02 0.21
C LEU A 219 -10.67 -5.15 0.37
N VAL A 220 -10.98 -4.78 1.62
CA VAL A 220 -11.97 -3.74 1.92
C VAL A 220 -11.25 -2.46 2.39
N VAL A 221 -11.65 -1.31 1.85
CA VAL A 221 -11.26 0.00 2.39
C VAL A 221 -12.50 0.68 2.97
N CYS A 222 -12.47 0.94 4.28
CA CYS A 222 -13.55 1.61 4.98
C CYS A 222 -13.23 3.11 5.15
N ALA A 223 -13.91 3.94 4.36
CA ALA A 223 -13.83 5.41 4.39
C ALA A 223 -15.17 6.06 4.81
N VAL A 224 -16.01 5.32 5.53
CA VAL A 224 -17.28 5.77 6.13
C VAL A 224 -17.15 5.90 7.66
N ASP A 225 -17.91 6.84 8.23
CA ASP A 225 -17.92 7.21 9.64
C ASP A 225 -19.29 7.03 10.32
N SER A 226 -20.25 6.45 9.59
CA SER A 226 -21.64 6.28 10.01
C SER A 226 -22.22 4.98 9.46
N PRO A 227 -22.97 4.20 10.28
CA PRO A 227 -23.27 4.41 11.71
C PRO A 227 -22.05 4.29 12.63
N ASP A 228 -22.19 4.61 13.93
CA ASP A 228 -21.07 4.67 14.90
C ASP A 228 -20.32 3.33 15.05
N ASP A 229 -21.01 2.23 14.83
CA ASP A 229 -20.51 0.86 14.88
C ASP A 229 -20.09 0.31 13.52
N ILE A 230 -20.04 1.14 12.47
CA ILE A 230 -19.69 0.69 11.10
C ILE A 230 -18.35 -0.05 11.05
N GLN A 231 -17.36 0.35 11.85
CA GLN A 231 -16.06 -0.33 11.91
C GLN A 231 -16.15 -1.72 12.54
N LEU A 232 -17.09 -1.95 13.47
CA LEU A 232 -17.36 -3.28 14.03
C LEU A 232 -18.10 -4.15 13.02
N MET A 233 -19.06 -3.57 12.28
CA MET A 233 -19.77 -4.26 11.19
C MET A 233 -18.82 -4.71 10.08
N VAL A 234 -17.92 -3.81 9.64
CA VAL A 234 -16.89 -4.13 8.65
C VAL A 234 -15.96 -5.22 9.18
N ASN A 235 -15.54 -5.12 10.45
CA ASN A 235 -14.70 -6.12 11.07
C ASN A 235 -15.34 -7.51 11.09
N GLU A 236 -16.61 -7.62 11.51
CA GLU A 236 -17.34 -8.89 11.54
C GLU A 236 -17.43 -9.53 10.15
N ALA A 237 -17.87 -8.76 9.15
CA ALA A 237 -17.99 -9.22 7.77
C ALA A 237 -16.64 -9.67 7.17
N CYS A 238 -15.60 -8.86 7.36
CA CYS A 238 -14.26 -9.15 6.85
C CYS A 238 -13.65 -10.37 7.55
N PHE A 239 -13.89 -10.53 8.85
CA PHE A 239 -13.40 -11.68 9.59
C PHE A 239 -14.05 -12.98 9.13
N GLU A 240 -15.36 -12.97 8.88
CA GLU A 240 -16.09 -14.12 8.34
C GLU A 240 -15.58 -14.54 6.94
N LEU A 241 -15.26 -13.56 6.09
CA LEU A 241 -14.76 -13.81 4.73
C LEU A 241 -13.24 -14.06 4.66
N GLY A 242 -12.49 -13.82 5.73
CA GLY A 242 -11.03 -13.85 5.71
C GLY A 242 -10.39 -12.74 4.85
N ILE A 243 -11.09 -11.63 4.63
CA ILE A 243 -10.64 -10.53 3.77
C ILE A 243 -10.01 -9.44 4.66
N PRO A 244 -8.77 -8.98 4.38
CA PRO A 244 -8.19 -7.85 5.11
C PRO A 244 -8.96 -6.56 4.86
N TYR A 245 -8.87 -5.62 5.81
CA TYR A 245 -9.42 -4.29 5.59
C TYR A 245 -8.55 -3.18 6.16
N VAL A 246 -8.62 -2.00 5.53
CA VAL A 246 -7.94 -0.78 5.93
C VAL A 246 -8.97 0.31 6.25
N VAL A 247 -8.70 1.10 7.27
CA VAL A 247 -9.55 2.22 7.69
C VAL A 247 -8.71 3.47 7.83
N GLY A 248 -9.27 4.61 7.44
CA GLY A 248 -8.70 5.93 7.72
C GLY A 248 -9.75 6.84 8.33
N GLY A 249 -9.35 7.64 9.32
CA GLY A 249 -10.19 8.61 10.01
C GLY A 249 -9.47 9.92 10.28
N LEU A 250 -10.26 10.98 10.41
CA LEU A 250 -9.84 12.30 10.86
C LEU A 250 -10.64 12.66 12.11
N ALA A 251 -9.95 12.99 13.19
CA ALA A 251 -10.55 13.53 14.41
C ALA A 251 -9.91 14.89 14.71
N TYR A 252 -10.67 15.98 14.61
CA TYR A 252 -10.19 17.35 14.82
C TYR A 252 -8.98 17.72 13.91
N SER A 253 -7.75 17.67 14.43
CA SER A 253 -6.48 17.90 13.72
C SER A 253 -5.64 16.63 13.57
N THR A 254 -6.14 15.49 14.06
CA THR A 254 -5.43 14.22 14.12
C THR A 254 -5.88 13.28 12.99
N LEU A 255 -4.93 12.84 12.17
CA LEU A 255 -5.13 11.76 11.21
C LEU A 255 -4.85 10.42 11.88
N CYS A 256 -5.61 9.40 11.51
CA CYS A 256 -5.35 8.04 11.96
C CYS A 256 -5.69 7.03 10.86
N TYR A 257 -4.82 6.04 10.65
CA TYR A 257 -5.14 4.88 9.81
C TYR A 257 -4.65 3.59 10.48
N TRP A 258 -5.33 2.50 10.14
CA TRP A 258 -5.04 1.16 10.66
C TRP A 258 -5.61 0.10 9.72
N SER A 259 -5.18 -1.13 9.91
CA SER A 259 -5.72 -2.28 9.19
C SER A 259 -5.94 -3.46 10.12
N VAL A 260 -6.69 -4.44 9.64
CA VAL A 260 -6.83 -5.75 10.27
C VAL A 260 -6.71 -6.80 9.18
N GLU A 261 -5.89 -7.80 9.48
CA GLU A 261 -5.77 -9.03 8.71
C GLU A 261 -6.42 -10.17 9.53
N PRO A 262 -7.61 -10.65 9.13
CA PRO A 262 -8.31 -11.73 9.82
C PRO A 262 -7.44 -12.97 10.01
N GLY A 263 -7.53 -13.58 11.20
CA GLY A 263 -6.73 -14.76 11.57
C GLY A 263 -5.22 -14.52 11.76
N ARG A 264 -4.69 -13.35 11.38
CA ARG A 264 -3.25 -13.03 11.48
C ARG A 264 -2.94 -11.87 12.43
N SER A 265 -3.91 -10.99 12.67
CA SER A 265 -3.76 -9.84 13.57
C SER A 265 -4.97 -9.71 14.52
N PRO A 266 -4.79 -9.11 15.72
CA PRO A 266 -5.91 -8.77 16.59
C PRO A 266 -6.96 -7.91 15.89
N CYS A 267 -8.22 -8.35 15.91
CA CYS A 267 -9.29 -7.66 15.19
C CYS A 267 -9.81 -6.42 15.94
N ARG A 268 -10.72 -5.65 15.31
CA ARG A 268 -11.33 -4.45 15.92
C ARG A 268 -12.12 -4.76 17.17
N ARG A 269 -12.73 -5.95 17.27
CA ARG A 269 -13.46 -6.39 18.47
C ARG A 269 -12.52 -6.58 19.65
N CYS A 270 -11.30 -7.09 19.44
CA CYS A 270 -10.28 -7.17 20.50
C CYS A 270 -10.02 -5.78 21.09
N LEU A 271 -9.78 -4.78 20.23
CA LEU A 271 -9.59 -3.41 20.67
C LEU A 271 -10.85 -2.84 21.37
N HIS A 272 -12.05 -3.15 20.88
CA HIS A 272 -13.29 -2.71 21.52
C HIS A 272 -13.47 -3.28 22.92
N LEU A 273 -13.03 -4.52 23.16
CA LEU A 273 -13.07 -5.15 24.48
C LEU A 273 -12.02 -4.53 25.41
N HIS A 274 -10.78 -4.33 24.95
CA HIS A 274 -9.74 -3.60 25.69
C HIS A 274 -10.18 -2.18 26.08
N ARG A 275 -10.96 -1.50 25.23
CA ARG A 275 -11.51 -0.18 25.54
C ARG A 275 -12.36 -0.18 26.82
N GLY A 276 -13.05 -1.28 27.14
CA GLY A 276 -13.86 -1.38 28.36
C GLY A 276 -13.03 -1.26 29.64
N ASP A 277 -11.79 -1.70 29.58
CA ASP A 277 -10.92 -1.91 30.73
C ASP A 277 -9.95 -0.74 31.01
N GLU A 278 -9.70 0.13 30.02
CA GLU A 278 -8.76 1.26 30.12
C GLU A 278 -9.46 2.64 30.03
N GLY A 279 -9.06 3.57 30.91
CA GLY A 279 -9.70 4.86 31.18
C GLY A 279 -9.42 6.02 30.19
N PRO A 280 -9.37 7.29 30.68
CA PRO A 280 -9.93 8.51 30.04
C PRO A 280 -9.24 9.11 28.80
N MET A 281 -8.25 8.45 28.18
CA MET A 281 -7.68 8.89 26.88
C MET A 281 -8.66 8.66 25.69
N ARG A 282 -9.86 8.17 26.04
CA ARG A 282 -10.84 7.40 25.27
C ARG A 282 -11.84 8.23 24.47
N ASP A 283 -12.20 9.42 24.93
CA ASP A 283 -13.38 10.14 24.40
C ASP A 283 -13.00 11.17 23.31
N ALA A 284 -11.83 11.81 23.40
CA ALA A 284 -11.45 12.91 22.52
C ALA A 284 -11.23 12.51 21.04
N LEU A 285 -10.76 11.29 20.76
CA LEU A 285 -10.50 10.81 19.39
C LEU A 285 -11.75 10.27 18.69
N PHE A 286 -12.80 9.90 19.44
CA PHE A 286 -13.96 9.18 18.91
C PHE A 286 -15.30 9.89 19.18
N GLU A 287 -15.31 11.00 19.91
CA GLU A 287 -16.49 11.87 19.99
C GLU A 287 -16.81 12.47 18.62
N ARG A 288 -18.05 12.24 18.17
CA ARG A 288 -18.57 12.84 16.94
C ARG A 288 -18.50 14.35 17.05
N ASN A 289 -17.66 14.96 16.22
CA ASN A 289 -17.63 16.40 16.07
C ASN A 289 -18.62 16.83 14.98
N PRO A 290 -19.60 17.71 15.26
CA PRO A 290 -20.56 18.16 14.25
C PRO A 290 -19.90 18.99 13.14
N VAL A 291 -18.67 19.45 13.35
CA VAL A 291 -17.93 20.27 12.38
C VAL A 291 -16.93 19.41 11.61
N ASN A 292 -17.15 19.30 10.31
CA ASN A 292 -16.20 18.66 9.40
C ASN A 292 -14.99 19.60 9.14
N ARG A 293 -13.83 19.24 9.69
CA ARG A 293 -12.55 19.98 9.52
C ARG A 293 -11.68 19.47 8.38
N ALA A 294 -12.18 18.53 7.59
CA ALA A 294 -11.42 17.98 6.48
C ALA A 294 -11.25 19.03 5.37
N THR A 295 -10.00 19.25 4.97
CA THR A 295 -9.62 20.07 3.82
C THR A 295 -8.92 19.20 2.78
N GLY A 296 -8.73 19.72 1.56
CA GLY A 296 -8.06 19.00 0.48
C GLY A 296 -6.72 18.34 0.87
N PRO A 297 -5.74 19.07 1.45
CA PRO A 297 -4.47 18.48 1.86
C PRO A 297 -4.61 17.40 2.93
N VAL A 298 -5.47 17.63 3.93
CA VAL A 298 -5.73 16.69 5.04
C VAL A 298 -6.27 15.36 4.51
N VAL A 299 -7.24 15.44 3.60
CA VAL A 299 -7.84 14.28 2.95
C VAL A 299 -6.83 13.55 2.07
N GLN A 300 -6.01 14.27 1.30
CA GLN A 300 -5.00 13.66 0.42
C GLN A 300 -3.90 12.93 1.22
N LEU A 301 -3.45 13.50 2.35
CA LEU A 301 -2.51 12.83 3.24
C LEU A 301 -3.10 11.52 3.78
N LEU A 302 -4.32 11.57 4.32
CA LEU A 302 -4.98 10.39 4.86
C LEU A 302 -5.27 9.33 3.79
N ALA A 303 -5.75 9.74 2.61
CA ALA A 303 -5.97 8.85 1.49
C ALA A 303 -4.66 8.19 1.01
N GLY A 304 -3.55 8.95 1.02
CA GLY A 304 -2.21 8.44 0.74
C GLY A 304 -1.80 7.36 1.75
N PHE A 305 -1.95 7.60 3.05
CA PHE A 305 -1.65 6.59 4.08
C PHE A 305 -2.50 5.32 3.95
N VAL A 306 -3.81 5.47 3.78
CA VAL A 306 -4.74 4.35 3.58
C VAL A 306 -4.37 3.55 2.33
N THR A 307 -4.08 4.23 1.22
CA THR A 307 -3.74 3.57 -0.04
C THR A 307 -2.36 2.92 0.00
N MET A 308 -1.39 3.50 0.71
CA MET A 308 -0.09 2.88 0.94
C MET A 308 -0.23 1.55 1.69
N GLU A 309 -1.03 1.51 2.76
CA GLU A 309 -1.29 0.26 3.49
C GLU A 309 -2.07 -0.74 2.62
N ALA A 310 -3.10 -0.29 1.89
CA ALA A 310 -3.83 -1.12 0.94
C ALA A 310 -2.90 -1.75 -0.11
N MET A 311 -1.98 -0.96 -0.68
CA MET A 311 -1.00 -1.44 -1.65
C MET A 311 -0.09 -2.54 -1.11
N ARG A 312 0.20 -2.57 0.20
CA ARG A 312 0.94 -3.67 0.84
C ARG A 312 0.15 -4.99 0.74
N TYR A 313 -1.14 -4.94 1.07
CA TYR A 313 -2.03 -6.10 0.93
C TYR A 313 -2.20 -6.56 -0.52
N LEU A 314 -2.30 -5.62 -1.47
CA LEU A 314 -2.48 -5.97 -2.88
C LEU A 314 -1.23 -6.58 -3.51
N ARG A 315 -0.03 -6.07 -3.16
CA ARG A 315 1.24 -6.57 -3.71
C ARG A 315 1.75 -7.83 -3.01
N ARG A 316 1.45 -8.00 -1.71
CA ARG A 316 1.89 -9.13 -0.87
C ARG A 316 3.42 -9.35 -0.82
N THR A 317 4.21 -8.31 -1.11
CA THR A 317 5.68 -8.34 -1.07
C THR A 317 6.26 -7.91 0.26
N GLU A 318 5.45 -7.32 1.14
CA GLU A 318 5.86 -6.82 2.44
C GLU A 318 4.72 -6.94 3.45
N PRO A 319 5.03 -7.09 4.74
CA PRO A 319 3.99 -7.15 5.76
C PRO A 319 3.23 -5.82 5.89
N PRO A 320 1.93 -5.86 6.21
CA PRO A 320 1.18 -4.65 6.55
C PRO A 320 1.79 -3.97 7.79
N VAL A 321 1.88 -2.64 7.78
CA VAL A 321 2.50 -1.91 8.89
C VAL A 321 1.49 -1.42 9.92
N ALA A 322 0.21 -1.36 9.54
CA ALA A 322 -0.89 -0.86 10.34
C ALA A 322 -1.83 -1.96 10.83
N ALA A 323 -1.50 -3.23 10.58
CA ALA A 323 -2.24 -4.38 11.09
C ALA A 323 -2.24 -4.36 12.62
N ALA A 324 -3.43 -4.29 13.21
CA ALA A 324 -3.63 -4.15 14.65
C ALA A 324 -2.87 -2.96 15.30
N CYS A 325 -2.66 -1.88 14.56
CA CYS A 325 -1.90 -0.73 15.03
C CYS A 325 -2.45 0.58 14.45
N TYR A 326 -2.82 1.52 15.33
CA TYR A 326 -3.10 2.88 14.91
C TYR A 326 -1.80 3.59 14.57
N HIS A 327 -1.75 4.15 13.38
CA HIS A 327 -0.74 5.14 13.00
C HIS A 327 -1.40 6.50 13.02
N VAL A 328 -0.92 7.35 13.92
CA VAL A 328 -1.50 8.64 14.24
C VAL A 328 -0.56 9.74 13.76
N VAL A 329 -1.11 10.78 13.15
CA VAL A 329 -0.38 11.99 12.76
C VAL A 329 -1.13 13.22 13.28
N GLU A 330 -0.51 14.00 14.16
CA GLU A 330 -1.10 15.24 14.67
C GLU A 330 -0.70 16.43 13.79
N LEU A 331 -1.66 17.05 13.09
CA LEU A 331 -1.36 18.10 12.12
C LEU A 331 -1.05 19.45 12.77
N ALA A 332 -1.51 19.69 14.00
CA ALA A 332 -1.38 20.99 14.67
C ALA A 332 -0.05 21.18 15.41
N ASP A 333 0.72 20.11 15.67
CA ASP A 333 1.89 20.13 16.56
C ASP A 333 3.23 19.86 15.86
N GLY A 334 3.32 20.20 14.58
CA GLY A 334 4.53 19.94 13.78
C GLY A 334 4.52 18.58 13.08
N MET A 335 3.35 17.97 12.91
CA MET A 335 3.18 16.66 12.26
C MET A 335 3.85 15.53 13.04
N THR A 336 3.68 15.52 14.38
CA THR A 336 4.18 14.40 15.18
C THR A 336 3.48 13.11 14.78
N THR A 337 4.18 11.99 14.89
CA THR A 337 3.66 10.67 14.50
C THR A 337 3.79 9.69 15.65
N GLU A 338 2.71 8.96 15.94
CA GLU A 338 2.67 7.95 16.99
C GLU A 338 2.11 6.62 16.48
N ARG A 339 2.46 5.54 17.18
CA ARG A 339 1.98 4.19 16.88
C ARG A 339 1.40 3.55 18.12
N HIS A 340 0.14 3.13 18.05
CA HIS A 340 -0.59 2.51 19.16
C HIS A 340 -1.09 1.12 18.72
N ALA A 341 -0.28 0.10 18.99
CA ALA A 341 -0.65 -1.28 18.74
C ALA A 341 -1.66 -1.78 19.79
N TRP A 342 -2.60 -2.62 19.38
CA TRP A 342 -3.50 -3.32 20.31
C TRP A 342 -3.32 -4.81 20.24
N GLN A 343 -3.65 -5.47 21.34
CA GLN A 343 -3.42 -6.90 21.50
C GLN A 343 -4.69 -7.71 21.27
N HIS A 344 -4.50 -9.00 21.11
CA HIS A 344 -5.59 -9.97 21.21
C HIS A 344 -6.30 -9.81 22.55
N HIS A 345 -7.61 -10.03 22.56
CA HIS A 345 -8.42 -10.04 23.78
C HIS A 345 -8.97 -11.45 23.97
N PRO A 346 -8.80 -12.08 25.17
CA PRO A 346 -9.19 -13.46 25.40
C PRO A 346 -10.69 -13.72 25.16
N ASP A 347 -11.55 -12.73 25.47
CA ASP A 347 -13.00 -12.83 25.28
C ASP A 347 -13.47 -12.47 23.85
N CYS A 348 -12.55 -12.22 22.91
CA CYS A 348 -12.94 -11.93 21.54
C CYS A 348 -13.44 -13.20 20.83
N GLU A 349 -14.74 -13.23 20.52
CA GLU A 349 -15.39 -14.41 19.92
C GLU A 349 -14.93 -14.70 18.48
N LEU A 350 -14.43 -13.67 17.78
CA LEU A 350 -13.91 -13.80 16.42
C LEU A 350 -12.48 -14.37 16.43
N CYS A 351 -11.61 -13.86 17.30
CA CYS A 351 -10.19 -14.24 17.32
C CYS A 351 -9.89 -15.45 18.23
N ARG A 352 -10.84 -16.35 18.47
CA ARG A 352 -10.64 -17.50 19.36
C ARG A 352 -9.62 -18.50 18.82
#